data_AF-A0A1X7EES1-F1
#
_entry.id   AF-A0A1X7EES1-F1
#
_cell.length_a   1.000
_cell.length_b   1.000
_cell.length_c   1.000
_cell.angle_alpha   90.00
_cell.angle_beta   90.00
_cell.angle_gamma   90.00
#
_symmetry.space_group_name_H-M   'P 1'
#
loop_
_entity.id
_entity.type
_entity.pdbx_description
1 polymer ?
#
loop_
_entity_poly.entity_id
_entity_poly.type
_entity_poly.pdbx_seq_one_letter_code
_entity_poly.pdbx_strand_id
1 'polypeptide(L)'
;MKKLILLAAVVCLMLSVGCAKKQVAQDDVVVVEETEVVVTEDQAVPPTPMEIYEAEYSKLPTSHVVTKGECLWWIAEYQQVYNDPFMWPLIYKANRDQIKNPDLIYAGQTLEVPRTGYSLDEVKAARKEAGASWKALEPKQDAVVPGEMKAALGYL
;
A
#
# COMPACT_ATOMS: atom_id res chain seq x y z
N MET A 1 47.09 -32.71 62.14
CA MET A 1 46.04 -31.66 62.12
C MET A 1 46.44 -30.65 61.05
N LYS A 2 46.16 -30.96 59.76
CA LYS A 2 45.11 -30.35 58.93
C LYS A 2 45.21 -28.82 58.85
N LYS A 3 45.83 -28.33 57.76
CA LYS A 3 45.45 -27.19 56.89
C LYS A 3 46.73 -26.70 56.18
N LEU A 4 46.99 -27.17 54.97
CA LEU A 4 46.54 -26.59 53.69
C LEU A 4 47.39 -25.37 53.29
N ILE A 5 48.41 -25.69 52.47
CA ILE A 5 48.81 -25.06 51.19
C ILE A 5 48.85 -23.53 51.19
N LEU A 6 50.06 -22.96 51.10
CA LEU A 6 50.37 -21.72 50.36
C LEU A 6 51.91 -21.62 50.25
N LEU A 7 52.47 -21.97 49.09
CA LEU A 7 53.92 -21.86 48.84
C LEU A 7 54.16 -21.69 47.34
N ALA A 8 54.42 -20.44 46.91
CA ALA A 8 55.24 -20.12 45.74
C ALA A 8 55.64 -18.64 45.83
N ALA A 9 56.86 -18.44 46.31
CA ALA A 9 57.61 -17.19 46.32
C ALA A 9 58.30 -17.01 44.94
N VAL A 10 58.40 -15.79 44.37
CA VAL A 10 59.62 -14.93 44.33
C VAL A 10 60.79 -15.59 43.54
N VAL A 11 61.50 -15.06 42.54
CA VAL A 11 61.72 -13.74 41.90
C VAL A 11 62.68 -14.00 40.72
N CYS A 12 62.67 -13.18 39.65
CA CYS A 12 63.87 -12.78 38.87
C CYS A 12 63.44 -11.73 37.82
N LEU A 13 63.43 -10.43 38.13
CA LEU A 13 64.53 -9.45 38.21
C LEU A 13 65.07 -9.01 36.83
N MET A 14 65.42 -7.70 36.73
CA MET A 14 66.04 -6.93 35.64
C MET A 14 65.02 -6.07 34.84
N LEU A 15 64.52 -4.94 35.35
CA LEU A 15 65.16 -3.61 35.50
C LEU A 15 65.73 -3.03 34.19
N SER A 16 64.92 -2.22 33.50
CA SER A 16 65.41 -1.07 32.74
C SER A 16 64.63 0.18 33.15
N VAL A 17 65.36 1.06 33.84
CA VAL A 17 64.95 2.37 34.35
C VAL A 17 64.64 3.32 33.18
N GLY A 18 63.54 4.06 33.29
CA GLY A 18 63.21 5.19 32.41
C GLY A 18 62.28 6.17 33.11
N CYS A 19 62.76 7.38 33.37
CA CYS A 19 62.18 8.37 34.27
C CYS A 19 60.83 8.98 33.86
N ALA A 20 60.07 9.24 34.92
CA ALA A 20 59.06 10.28 35.12
C ALA A 20 59.00 11.46 34.12
N LYS A 21 57.81 11.68 33.56
CA LYS A 21 57.13 12.99 33.68
C LYS A 21 55.62 12.81 33.60
N LYS A 22 54.95 13.13 34.71
CA LYS A 22 53.50 13.25 34.83
C LYS A 22 53.05 14.47 34.02
N GLN A 23 52.27 14.26 32.98
CA GLN A 23 51.48 15.30 32.35
C GLN A 23 50.00 14.91 32.45
N VAL A 24 49.31 15.66 33.31
CA VAL A 24 47.86 15.76 33.32
C VAL A 24 47.52 16.70 32.17
N ALA A 25 46.83 16.18 31.15
CA ALA A 25 46.14 16.94 30.11
C ALA A 25 44.88 16.11 29.83
N GLN A 26 43.81 16.42 30.55
CA GLN A 26 42.73 17.28 30.09
C GLN A 26 41.89 16.50 29.09
N ASP A 27 40.73 16.06 29.58
CA ASP A 27 39.62 15.59 28.77
C ASP A 27 39.30 16.67 27.75
N ASP A 28 39.88 16.54 26.55
CA ASP A 28 39.36 17.20 25.38
C ASP A 28 38.06 16.48 25.03
N VAL A 29 36.98 17.10 25.49
CA VAL A 29 35.65 16.95 24.91
C VAL A 29 35.85 16.95 23.41
N VAL A 30 35.72 15.77 22.81
CA VAL A 30 35.45 15.66 21.38
C VAL A 30 34.10 16.32 21.20
N VAL A 31 34.14 17.62 20.93
CA VAL A 31 33.13 18.28 20.12
C VAL A 31 33.20 17.50 18.82
N VAL A 32 32.36 16.46 18.75
CA VAL A 32 31.93 15.89 17.50
C VAL A 32 31.35 17.10 16.79
N GLU A 33 32.15 17.74 15.94
CA GLU A 33 31.61 18.59 14.90
C GLU A 33 30.55 17.71 14.25
N GLU A 34 29.28 18.08 14.49
CA GLU A 34 28.17 17.65 13.68
C GLU A 34 28.61 17.98 12.27
N THR A 35 29.13 16.95 11.61
CA THR A 35 29.14 16.91 10.17
C THR A 35 27.66 16.97 9.85
N GLU A 36 27.17 18.18 9.60
CA GLU A 36 25.96 18.38 8.83
C GLU A 36 26.20 17.59 7.56
N VAL A 37 25.67 16.37 7.57
CA VAL A 37 25.45 15.63 6.35
C VAL A 37 24.42 16.47 5.65
N VAL A 38 24.90 17.34 4.76
CA VAL A 38 24.10 17.98 3.73
C VAL A 38 23.61 16.81 2.89
N VAL A 39 22.48 16.24 3.31
CA VAL A 39 21.72 15.26 2.56
C VAL A 39 21.23 16.04 1.35
N THR A 40 21.94 15.85 0.23
CA THR A 40 21.47 16.25 -1.09
C THR A 40 20.09 15.63 -1.28
N GLU A 41 19.11 16.51 -1.29
CA GLU A 41 17.67 16.29 -1.35
C GLU A 41 17.28 15.78 -2.75
N ASP A 42 17.63 14.54 -3.09
CA ASP A 42 17.21 13.88 -4.34
C ASP A 42 17.17 12.34 -4.21
N GLN A 43 16.75 11.83 -3.05
CA GLN A 43 16.42 10.41 -2.91
C GLN A 43 14.92 10.24 -3.15
N ALA A 44 14.56 9.86 -4.39
CA ALA A 44 13.21 9.44 -4.73
C ALA A 44 12.78 8.26 -3.83
N VAL A 45 11.90 8.53 -2.85
CA VAL A 45 11.27 7.47 -2.05
C VAL A 45 10.54 6.54 -3.02
N PRO A 46 10.77 5.22 -2.99
CA PRO A 46 10.07 4.31 -3.89
C PRO A 46 8.56 4.40 -3.63
N PRO A 47 7.72 4.38 -4.69
CA PRO A 47 6.28 4.53 -4.52
C PRO A 47 5.73 3.36 -3.69
N THR A 48 4.83 3.68 -2.76
CA THR A 48 4.12 2.71 -1.94
C THR A 48 3.20 1.82 -2.80
N PRO A 49 2.84 0.61 -2.34
CA PRO A 49 1.89 -0.25 -3.07
C PRO A 49 0.56 0.45 -3.41
N MET A 50 0.07 1.31 -2.51
CA MET A 50 -1.14 2.11 -2.75
C MET A 50 -0.93 3.13 -3.87
N GLU A 51 0.19 3.85 -3.89
CA GLU A 51 0.48 4.83 -4.94
C GLU A 51 0.66 4.18 -6.31
N ILE A 52 1.31 3.01 -6.37
CA ILE A 52 1.42 2.22 -7.60
C ILE A 52 0.02 1.83 -8.09
N TYR A 53 -0.84 1.34 -7.19
CA TYR A 53 -2.20 0.94 -7.53
C TYR A 53 -3.04 2.12 -8.03
N GLU A 54 -3.01 3.27 -7.35
CA GLU A 54 -3.75 4.46 -7.76
C GLU A 54 -3.26 5.00 -9.11
N ALA A 55 -1.94 4.96 -9.34
CA ALA A 55 -1.37 5.34 -10.63
C ALA A 55 -1.88 4.45 -11.77
N GLU A 56 -2.00 3.13 -11.56
CA GLU A 56 -2.58 2.22 -12.56
C GLU A 56 -4.10 2.38 -12.68
N TYR A 57 -4.81 2.54 -11.56
CA TYR A 57 -6.26 2.73 -11.52
C TYR A 57 -6.70 3.99 -12.27
N SER A 58 -5.92 5.08 -12.15
CA SER A 58 -6.19 6.34 -12.85
C SER A 58 -6.09 6.25 -14.38
N LYS A 59 -5.43 5.23 -14.93
CA LYS A 59 -5.30 5.00 -16.38
C LYS A 59 -6.47 4.22 -16.97
N LEU A 60 -7.35 3.67 -16.13
CA LEU A 60 -8.49 2.87 -16.58
C LEU A 60 -9.52 3.73 -17.31
N PRO A 61 -10.25 3.16 -18.29
CA PRO A 61 -11.24 3.90 -19.05
C PRO A 61 -12.39 4.38 -18.15
N THR A 62 -12.82 5.62 -18.29
CA THR A 62 -13.98 6.19 -17.58
C THR A 62 -15.29 6.04 -18.35
N SER A 63 -15.26 5.41 -19.52
CA SER A 63 -16.43 5.13 -20.34
C SER A 63 -16.26 3.84 -21.14
N HIS A 64 -17.38 3.26 -21.56
CA HIS A 64 -17.44 2.07 -22.42
C HIS A 64 -18.44 2.29 -23.55
N VAL A 65 -18.07 1.96 -24.78
CA VAL A 65 -18.98 1.98 -25.93
C VAL A 65 -19.62 0.60 -26.06
N VAL A 66 -20.93 0.53 -25.87
CA VAL A 66 -21.69 -0.73 -25.90
C VAL A 66 -21.55 -1.38 -27.26
N THR A 67 -21.14 -2.65 -27.26
CA THR A 67 -21.07 -3.49 -28.46
C THR A 67 -22.33 -4.35 -28.60
N LYS A 68 -22.57 -4.86 -29.81
CA LYS A 68 -23.80 -5.62 -30.11
C LYS A 68 -23.88 -6.88 -29.24
N GLY A 69 -24.96 -6.99 -28.47
CA GLY A 69 -25.25 -8.15 -27.63
C GLY A 69 -24.83 -7.98 -26.17
N GLU A 70 -24.15 -6.88 -25.81
CA GLU A 70 -23.78 -6.63 -24.42
C GLU A 70 -24.98 -6.30 -23.53
N CYS A 71 -24.81 -6.60 -22.24
CA CYS A 71 -25.66 -6.14 -21.16
C CYS A 71 -24.79 -5.51 -20.06
N LEU A 72 -25.40 -4.77 -19.14
CA LEU A 72 -24.67 -4.08 -18.07
C LEU A 72 -23.83 -5.03 -17.20
N TRP A 73 -24.32 -6.26 -17.00
CA TRP A 73 -23.62 -7.33 -16.26
C TRP A 73 -22.27 -7.68 -16.91
N TRP A 74 -22.25 -7.95 -18.21
CA TRP A 74 -21.00 -8.28 -18.93
C TRP A 74 -20.05 -7.10 -19.02
N ILE A 75 -20.57 -5.88 -19.13
CA ILE A 75 -19.72 -4.68 -19.13
C ILE A 75 -19.00 -4.57 -17.78
N ALA A 76 -19.71 -4.76 -16.66
CA ALA A 76 -19.11 -4.72 -15.32
C ALA A 76 -18.09 -5.85 -15.06
N GLU A 77 -18.27 -7.00 -15.72
CA GLU A 77 -17.37 -8.15 -15.64
C GLU A 77 -15.99 -7.89 -16.28
N TYR A 78 -15.88 -6.96 -17.21
CA TYR A 78 -14.60 -6.68 -17.86
C TYR A 78 -13.53 -6.20 -16.87
N GLN A 79 -12.30 -6.69 -17.07
CA GLN A 79 -11.15 -6.37 -16.21
C GLN A 79 -10.84 -4.88 -16.18
N GLN A 80 -10.96 -4.20 -17.32
CA GLN A 80 -10.78 -2.76 -17.41
C GLN A 80 -11.95 -1.97 -16.81
N VAL A 81 -13.07 -2.62 -16.46
CA VAL A 81 -14.25 -2.01 -15.82
C VAL A 81 -14.19 -2.28 -14.33
N TYR A 82 -14.91 -3.28 -13.81
CA TYR A 82 -14.88 -3.59 -12.37
C TYR A 82 -14.31 -4.96 -12.07
N ASN A 83 -14.07 -5.79 -13.10
CA ASN A 83 -13.78 -7.22 -12.93
C ASN A 83 -14.79 -7.89 -11.98
N ASP A 84 -16.03 -7.39 -11.96
CA ASP A 84 -17.05 -7.80 -11.01
C ASP A 84 -18.44 -7.52 -11.59
N PRO A 85 -19.12 -8.55 -12.12
CA PRO A 85 -20.41 -8.35 -12.75
C PRO A 85 -21.47 -7.82 -11.80
N PHE A 86 -21.38 -8.09 -10.49
CA PHE A 86 -22.35 -7.63 -9.50
C PHE A 86 -22.32 -6.10 -9.29
N MET A 87 -21.33 -5.40 -9.86
CA MET A 87 -21.22 -3.94 -9.81
C MET A 87 -21.93 -3.23 -10.97
N TRP A 88 -22.63 -3.96 -11.86
CA TRP A 88 -23.41 -3.36 -12.95
C TRP A 88 -24.39 -2.25 -12.53
N PRO A 89 -25.01 -2.27 -11.32
CA PRO A 89 -25.90 -1.18 -10.91
C PRO A 89 -25.21 0.17 -10.76
N LEU A 90 -23.89 0.21 -10.56
CA LEU A 90 -23.11 1.46 -10.53
C LEU A 90 -23.09 2.12 -11.92
N ILE A 91 -22.88 1.32 -12.97
CA ILE A 91 -22.96 1.79 -14.37
C ILE A 91 -24.37 2.30 -14.62
N TYR A 92 -25.39 1.54 -14.23
CA TYR A 92 -26.78 1.99 -14.40
C TYR A 92 -27.05 3.31 -13.67
N LYS A 93 -26.51 3.50 -12.45
CA LYS A 93 -26.72 4.69 -11.62
C LYS A 93 -26.10 5.93 -12.24
N ALA A 94 -24.88 5.82 -12.75
CA ALA A 94 -24.20 6.92 -13.44
C ALA A 94 -24.92 7.35 -14.73
N ASN A 95 -25.64 6.43 -15.38
CA ASN A 95 -26.23 6.63 -16.70
C ASN A 95 -27.77 6.68 -16.71
N ARG A 96 -28.42 7.04 -15.59
CA ARG A 96 -29.90 7.09 -15.46
C ARG A 96 -30.58 8.09 -16.39
N ASP A 97 -29.85 9.12 -16.80
CA ASP A 97 -30.29 10.11 -17.78
C ASP A 97 -30.53 9.47 -19.16
N GLN A 98 -29.69 8.50 -19.56
CA GLN A 98 -29.78 7.80 -20.84
C GLN A 98 -30.37 6.39 -20.78
N ILE A 99 -30.31 5.67 -19.66
CA ILE A 99 -30.87 4.32 -19.50
C ILE A 99 -32.15 4.41 -18.66
N LYS A 100 -33.31 4.13 -19.27
CA LYS A 100 -34.60 4.10 -18.55
C LYS A 100 -34.91 2.72 -17.98
N ASN A 101 -34.59 1.67 -18.71
CA ASN A 101 -34.69 0.29 -18.26
C ASN A 101 -33.28 -0.33 -18.25
N PRO A 102 -32.77 -0.83 -17.11
CA PRO A 102 -31.43 -1.42 -17.05
C PRO A 102 -31.24 -2.64 -17.97
N ASP A 103 -32.33 -3.32 -18.33
CA ASP A 103 -32.30 -4.47 -19.25
C ASP A 103 -32.23 -4.05 -20.73
N LEU A 104 -32.26 -2.74 -21.03
CA LEU A 104 -32.35 -2.22 -22.38
C LEU A 104 -31.27 -1.17 -22.64
N ILE A 105 -30.11 -1.64 -23.11
CA ILE A 105 -29.01 -0.82 -23.64
C ILE A 105 -28.81 -1.10 -25.13
N TYR A 106 -28.23 -0.15 -25.85
CA TYR A 106 -28.12 -0.22 -27.32
C TYR A 106 -26.67 -0.15 -27.78
N ALA A 107 -26.34 -0.90 -28.83
CA ALA A 107 -25.02 -0.85 -29.45
C ALA A 107 -24.69 0.56 -29.94
N GLY A 108 -23.44 0.99 -29.71
CA GLY A 108 -22.97 2.34 -30.01
C GLY A 108 -23.25 3.37 -28.92
N GLN A 109 -24.01 3.02 -27.87
CA GLN A 109 -24.21 3.90 -26.72
C GLN A 109 -22.91 4.00 -25.90
N THR A 110 -22.50 5.22 -25.55
CA THR A 110 -21.35 5.44 -24.66
C THR A 110 -21.86 5.54 -23.23
N LEU A 111 -21.47 4.61 -22.37
CA LEU A 111 -21.82 4.59 -20.95
C LEU A 111 -20.65 5.12 -20.12
N GLU A 112 -20.95 5.97 -19.14
CA GLU A 112 -20.01 6.35 -18.09
C GLU A 112 -19.73 5.14 -17.18
N VAL A 113 -18.46 4.95 -16.84
CA VAL A 113 -18.00 3.97 -15.87
C VAL A 113 -17.40 4.73 -14.69
N PRO A 114 -18.14 4.95 -13.60
CA PRO A 114 -17.65 5.75 -12.49
C PRO A 114 -16.42 5.10 -11.85
N ARG A 115 -15.37 5.91 -11.66
CA ARG A 115 -14.11 5.52 -11.01
C ARG A 115 -13.97 6.09 -9.60
N THR A 116 -14.65 7.19 -9.33
CA THR A 116 -14.66 7.91 -8.06
C THR A 116 -16.09 8.30 -7.73
N GLY A 117 -16.30 8.90 -6.55
CA GLY A 117 -17.61 9.43 -6.17
C GLY A 117 -18.64 8.39 -5.72
N TYR A 118 -18.19 7.15 -5.43
CA TYR A 118 -18.99 6.14 -4.75
C TYR A 118 -18.19 5.54 -3.58
N SER A 119 -18.90 4.97 -2.62
CA SER A 119 -18.35 4.38 -1.40
C SER A 119 -18.35 2.84 -1.43
N LEU A 120 -17.60 2.21 -0.52
CA LEU A 120 -17.63 0.75 -0.34
C LEU A 120 -19.05 0.24 0.01
N ASP A 121 -19.83 1.03 0.76
CA ASP A 121 -21.21 0.69 1.10
C ASP A 121 -22.11 0.71 -0.14
N GLU A 122 -21.88 1.64 -1.07
CA GLU A 122 -22.57 1.64 -2.36
C GLU A 122 -22.17 0.46 -3.24
N VAL A 123 -20.91 0.02 -3.20
CA VAL A 123 -20.48 -1.23 -3.86
C VAL A 123 -21.24 -2.42 -3.28
N LYS A 124 -21.29 -2.53 -1.94
CA LYS A 124 -22.05 -3.60 -1.26
C LYS A 124 -23.54 -3.56 -1.60
N ALA A 125 -24.13 -2.36 -1.68
CA ALA A 125 -25.53 -2.16 -2.06
C ALA A 125 -25.79 -2.56 -3.52
N ALA A 126 -24.91 -2.16 -4.45
CA ALA A 126 -24.99 -2.55 -5.85
C ALA A 126 -24.90 -4.08 -6.00
N ARG A 127 -23.95 -4.71 -5.31
CA ARG A 127 -23.83 -6.18 -5.31
C ARG A 127 -25.10 -6.86 -4.79
N LYS A 128 -25.68 -6.34 -3.71
CA LYS A 128 -26.97 -6.82 -3.18
C LYS A 128 -28.11 -6.66 -4.19
N GLU A 129 -28.22 -5.49 -4.84
CA GLU A 129 -29.24 -5.21 -5.87
C GLU A 129 -29.11 -6.15 -7.07
N ALA A 130 -27.87 -6.45 -7.48
CA ALA A 130 -27.55 -7.41 -8.52
C ALA A 130 -27.79 -8.88 -8.11
N GLY A 131 -28.27 -9.15 -6.89
CA GLY A 131 -28.62 -10.49 -6.42
C GLY A 131 -27.47 -11.25 -5.74
N ALA A 132 -26.40 -10.57 -5.33
CA ALA A 132 -25.35 -11.22 -4.54
C ALA A 132 -25.93 -11.74 -3.21
N SER A 133 -25.44 -12.92 -2.79
CA SER A 133 -25.77 -13.47 -1.49
C SER A 133 -25.28 -12.52 -0.38
N TRP A 134 -26.01 -12.49 0.75
CA TRP A 134 -25.62 -11.70 1.93
C TRP A 134 -24.21 -12.05 2.45
N LYS A 135 -23.72 -13.26 2.19
CA LYS A 135 -22.36 -13.71 2.53
C LYS A 135 -21.27 -13.16 1.60
N ALA A 136 -21.65 -12.63 0.44
CA ALA A 136 -20.77 -12.23 -0.65
C ALA A 136 -21.03 -10.78 -1.07
N LEU A 137 -21.37 -9.90 -0.13
CA LEU A 137 -21.59 -8.48 -0.44
C LEU A 137 -20.30 -7.71 -0.65
N GLU A 138 -19.19 -8.16 -0.07
CA GLU A 138 -17.89 -7.54 -0.29
C GLU A 138 -17.37 -7.86 -1.70
N PRO A 139 -16.81 -6.85 -2.39
CA PRO A 139 -16.16 -7.09 -3.67
C PRO A 139 -14.97 -8.04 -3.46
N LYS A 140 -14.76 -8.91 -4.45
CA LYS A 140 -13.66 -9.86 -4.43
C LYS A 140 -12.31 -9.13 -4.46
N GLN A 141 -11.23 -9.80 -4.06
CA GLN A 141 -9.89 -9.22 -4.06
C GLN A 141 -9.42 -8.76 -5.45
N ASP A 142 -9.84 -9.46 -6.49
CA ASP A 142 -9.55 -9.15 -7.88
C ASP A 142 -10.48 -8.08 -8.48
N ALA A 143 -11.47 -7.58 -7.74
CA ALA A 143 -12.32 -6.49 -8.20
C ALA A 143 -11.51 -5.19 -8.36
N VAL A 144 -11.88 -4.42 -9.37
CA VAL A 144 -11.26 -3.14 -9.72
C VAL A 144 -12.06 -2.01 -9.08
N VAL A 145 -11.67 -1.67 -7.86
CA VAL A 145 -12.25 -0.61 -7.01
C VAL A 145 -11.16 0.39 -6.61
N PRO A 146 -11.49 1.61 -6.16
CA PRO A 146 -10.52 2.58 -5.66
C PRO A 146 -9.58 1.99 -4.61
N GLY A 147 -8.33 2.44 -4.57
CA GLY A 147 -7.31 1.88 -3.69
C GLY A 147 -7.63 2.10 -2.21
N GLU A 148 -8.30 3.20 -1.87
CA GLU A 148 -8.86 3.42 -0.53
C GLU A 148 -9.79 2.27 -0.09
N MET A 149 -10.65 1.79 -0.99
CA MET A 149 -11.54 0.66 -0.70
C MET A 149 -10.77 -0.65 -0.60
N LYS A 150 -9.76 -0.84 -1.44
CA LYS A 150 -8.90 -2.02 -1.35
C LYS A 150 -8.14 -2.06 -0.02
N ALA A 151 -7.60 -0.93 0.43
CA ALA A 151 -6.95 -0.82 1.73
C ALA A 151 -7.93 -1.07 2.89
N ALA A 152 -9.15 -0.54 2.81
CA ALA A 152 -10.20 -0.81 3.79
C ALA A 152 -10.61 -2.30 3.87
N LEU A 153 -10.48 -3.03 2.75
CA LEU A 153 -10.70 -4.48 2.66
C LEU A 153 -9.45 -5.31 3.01
N GLY A 154 -8.29 -4.67 3.23
CA GLY A 154 -7.02 -5.34 3.51
C GLY A 154 -6.39 -6.01 2.28
N TYR A 155 -6.69 -5.54 1.07
CA TYR A 155 -6.14 -6.05 -0.19
C TYR A 155 -4.85 -5.35 -0.64
N LEU A 156 -4.53 -4.20 -0.02
CA LEU A 156 -3.34 -3.38 -0.27
C LEU A 156 -2.63 -3.05 1.04
#